data_AF-A0A0F9ZY51-F1
#
_entry.id   AF-A0A0F9ZY51-F1
#
_cell.length_a   1.000
_cell.length_b   1.000
_cell.length_c   1.000
_cell.angle_alpha   90.00
_cell.angle_beta   90.00
_cell.angle_gamma   90.00
#
_symmetry.space_group_name_H-M   'P 1'
#
loop_
_entity.id
_entity.type
_entity.pdbx_description
1 polymer ?
#
loop_
_entity_poly.entity_id
_entity_poly.type
_entity_poly.pdbx_seq_one_letter_code
_entity_poly.pdbx_strand_id
1 'polypeptide(L)'
;MDRQDLNSSIMTGSDRIIDHTTFAELQWKRDPFAADFFVLAPGFEKRIHLFTNDYVEVLKDIHALQCVQDLPGYSCQNPVEMLRVDNQQASIGSRLVDLPKLSPYMEACYLAAYLSACMLCCKVWRHSVMPSHVSLHLLRKLQESNGDPFWDGQIDLLVWMLHMGGAFSPKGSVHDDYKALLQENQDSRFTGKYSSLEELVAIMSQFIWSEKAYRAQVEEFWAEIHPSIKATQ
;
A
#
# COMPACT_ATOMS: atom_id res chain seq x y z
N MET A 1 -13.93 -10.47 -10.75
CA MET A 1 -13.37 -9.53 -11.75
C MET A 1 -12.32 -10.28 -12.55
N ASP A 2 -12.13 -10.03 -13.86
CA ASP A 2 -11.04 -10.69 -14.60
C ASP A 2 -9.69 -10.06 -14.23
N ARG A 3 -8.97 -10.74 -13.34
CA ARG A 3 -7.68 -10.30 -12.83
C ARG A 3 -6.61 -10.25 -13.90
N GLN A 4 -6.73 -11.05 -14.95
CA GLN A 4 -5.72 -11.07 -16.02
C GLN A 4 -5.78 -9.79 -16.84
N ASP A 5 -6.98 -9.27 -17.14
CA ASP A 5 -7.16 -8.01 -17.85
C ASP A 5 -6.59 -6.82 -17.05
N LEU A 6 -6.89 -6.76 -15.74
CA LEU A 6 -6.33 -5.72 -14.86
C LEU A 6 -4.80 -5.77 -14.82
N ASN A 7 -4.23 -6.95 -14.54
CA ASN A 7 -2.78 -7.09 -14.42
C ASN A 7 -2.09 -6.78 -15.75
N SER A 8 -2.64 -7.23 -16.88
CA SER A 8 -2.13 -6.92 -18.22
C SER A 8 -2.13 -5.42 -18.48
N SER A 9 -3.25 -4.73 -18.24
CA SER A 9 -3.33 -3.28 -18.43
C SER A 9 -2.31 -2.52 -17.59
N ILE A 10 -2.12 -2.90 -16.31
CA ILE A 10 -1.12 -2.25 -15.47
C ILE A 10 0.29 -2.49 -15.99
N MET A 11 0.60 -3.73 -16.42
CA MET A 11 1.93 -4.09 -16.90
C MET A 11 2.29 -3.48 -18.26
N THR A 12 1.32 -3.35 -19.16
CA THR A 12 1.56 -2.92 -20.55
C THR A 12 1.14 -1.48 -20.83
N GLY A 13 0.38 -0.85 -19.92
CA GLY A 13 -0.25 0.44 -20.13
C GLY A 13 -1.41 0.39 -21.14
N SER A 14 -1.92 -0.79 -21.48
CA SER A 14 -3.04 -0.93 -22.43
C SER A 14 -4.37 -0.48 -21.84
N ASP A 15 -5.27 -0.03 -22.71
CA ASP A 15 -6.66 0.22 -22.35
C ASP A 15 -7.32 -1.08 -21.84
N ARG A 16 -8.13 -0.96 -20.79
CA ARG A 16 -8.88 -2.09 -20.23
C ARG A 16 -10.13 -2.35 -21.03
N ILE A 17 -10.42 -3.64 -21.25
CA ILE A 17 -11.66 -4.08 -21.89
C ILE A 17 -12.72 -4.43 -20.84
N ILE A 18 -12.30 -4.87 -19.65
CA ILE A 18 -13.18 -5.35 -18.56
C ILE A 18 -12.88 -4.58 -17.27
N ASP A 19 -13.90 -3.90 -16.75
CA ASP A 19 -13.83 -3.18 -15.48
C ASP A 19 -14.52 -3.92 -14.31
N HIS A 20 -14.45 -3.34 -13.11
CA HIS A 20 -15.08 -3.88 -11.90
C HIS A 20 -16.62 -3.87 -11.93
N THR A 21 -17.23 -3.22 -12.91
CA THR A 21 -18.69 -3.14 -13.09
C THR A 21 -19.22 -4.04 -14.20
N THR A 22 -18.35 -4.53 -15.08
CA THR A 22 -18.67 -5.23 -16.34
C THR A 22 -19.47 -6.52 -16.15
N PHE A 23 -19.24 -7.27 -15.07
CA PHE A 23 -19.99 -8.49 -14.74
C PHE A 23 -20.61 -8.38 -13.35
N ALA A 24 -21.93 -8.52 -13.24
CA ALA A 24 -22.66 -8.39 -11.98
C ALA A 24 -22.24 -9.43 -10.94
N GLU A 25 -21.88 -10.63 -11.38
CA GLU A 25 -21.38 -11.75 -10.58
C GLU A 25 -19.99 -11.47 -9.98
N LEU A 26 -19.27 -10.51 -10.55
CA LEU A 26 -17.92 -10.12 -10.18
C LEU A 26 -17.87 -8.79 -9.42
N GLN A 27 -19.02 -8.12 -9.26
CA GLN A 27 -19.14 -6.90 -8.47
C GLN A 27 -18.97 -7.22 -6.99
N TRP A 28 -17.85 -6.79 -6.43
CA TRP A 28 -17.68 -6.79 -4.99
C TRP A 28 -18.52 -5.68 -4.37
N LYS A 29 -19.18 -5.97 -3.24
CA LYS A 29 -19.93 -5.01 -2.44
C LYS A 29 -19.52 -5.14 -0.98
N ARG A 30 -19.58 -4.01 -0.27
CA ARG A 30 -19.40 -3.98 1.18
C ARG A 30 -20.43 -4.85 1.85
N ASP A 31 -19.99 -5.48 2.93
CA ASP A 31 -20.87 -6.22 3.81
C ASP A 31 -21.66 -5.22 4.68
N PRO A 32 -22.99 -5.11 4.53
CA PRO A 32 -23.77 -4.12 5.26
C PRO A 32 -23.79 -4.37 6.77
N PHE A 33 -23.42 -5.58 7.22
CA PHE A 33 -23.39 -5.96 8.62
C PHE A 33 -22.03 -5.74 9.29
N ALA A 34 -20.99 -5.35 8.54
CA ALA A 34 -19.63 -5.10 9.03
C ALA A 34 -19.19 -3.65 8.74
N ALA A 35 -20.09 -2.68 8.97
CA ALA A 35 -19.85 -1.27 8.66
C ALA A 35 -18.64 -0.68 9.40
N ASP A 36 -18.33 -1.22 10.58
CA ASP A 36 -17.19 -0.88 11.43
C ASP A 36 -15.83 -1.21 10.79
N PHE A 37 -15.78 -2.12 9.80
CA PHE A 37 -14.54 -2.46 9.10
C PHE A 37 -14.21 -1.42 8.02
N PHE A 38 -15.23 -0.78 7.44
CA PHE A 38 -15.11 0.15 6.31
C PHE A 38 -14.91 1.60 6.78
N VAL A 39 -13.92 1.80 7.65
CA VAL A 39 -13.52 3.11 8.19
C VAL A 39 -12.12 3.50 7.69
N LEU A 40 -11.77 4.79 7.81
CA LEU A 40 -10.41 5.24 7.48
C LEU A 40 -9.47 4.98 8.66
N ALA A 41 -8.22 4.63 8.36
CA ALA A 41 -7.17 4.67 9.37
C ALA A 41 -6.92 6.12 9.84
N PRO A 42 -6.55 6.36 11.11
CA PRO A 42 -6.51 7.71 11.70
C PRO A 42 -5.64 8.73 10.94
N GLY A 43 -4.53 8.28 10.38
CA GLY A 43 -3.60 9.07 9.59
C GLY A 43 -4.17 9.53 8.26
N PHE A 44 -5.02 8.72 7.61
CA PHE A 44 -5.78 9.13 6.42
C PHE A 44 -6.96 10.02 6.78
N GLU A 45 -7.64 9.75 7.90
CA GLU A 45 -8.75 10.58 8.36
C GLU A 45 -8.33 12.03 8.62
N LYS A 46 -7.19 12.24 9.31
CA LYS A 46 -6.59 13.57 9.51
C LYS A 46 -6.28 14.31 8.19
N ARG A 47 -6.11 13.55 7.10
CA ARG A 47 -5.69 14.02 5.77
C ARG A 47 -6.81 13.92 4.75
N ILE A 48 -8.05 13.68 5.16
CA ILE A 48 -9.19 13.42 4.27
C ILE A 48 -9.40 14.53 3.24
N HIS A 49 -9.12 15.79 3.62
CA HIS A 49 -9.24 16.97 2.77
C HIS A 49 -8.27 16.99 1.57
N LEU A 50 -7.22 16.15 1.59
CA LEU A 50 -6.27 16.00 0.49
C LEU A 50 -6.75 15.03 -0.59
N PHE A 51 -7.77 14.22 -0.28
CA PHE A 51 -8.16 13.07 -1.07
C PHE A 51 -9.54 13.24 -1.69
N THR A 52 -9.71 12.72 -2.90
CA THR A 52 -11.03 12.63 -3.53
C THR A 52 -11.89 11.61 -2.77
N ASN A 53 -13.22 11.79 -2.81
CA ASN A 53 -14.16 10.84 -2.20
C ASN A 53 -13.95 9.43 -2.74
N ASP A 54 -13.72 9.27 -4.04
CA ASP A 54 -13.51 7.95 -4.65
C ASP A 54 -12.30 7.24 -4.07
N TYR A 55 -11.19 7.96 -3.86
CA TYR A 55 -9.99 7.40 -3.23
C TYR A 55 -10.21 7.11 -1.74
N VAL A 56 -10.91 7.98 -1.02
CA VAL A 56 -11.32 7.74 0.38
C VAL A 56 -12.12 6.45 0.52
N GLU A 57 -13.06 6.19 -0.39
CA GLU A 57 -13.85 4.97 -0.37
C GLU A 57 -12.99 3.74 -0.66
N VAL A 58 -11.96 3.85 -1.50
CA VAL A 58 -10.99 2.76 -1.70
C VAL A 58 -10.16 2.51 -0.43
N LEU A 59 -9.67 3.56 0.25
CA LEU A 59 -8.89 3.42 1.48
C LEU A 59 -9.67 2.70 2.57
N LYS A 60 -10.98 2.98 2.71
CA LYS A 60 -11.88 2.25 3.63
C LYS A 60 -11.97 0.76 3.29
N ASP A 61 -11.99 0.43 2.00
CA ASP A 61 -12.05 -0.97 1.55
C ASP A 61 -10.72 -1.71 1.80
N ILE A 62 -9.58 -1.00 1.71
CA ILE A 62 -8.27 -1.56 2.07
C ILE A 62 -8.17 -1.75 3.58
N HIS A 63 -8.64 -0.78 4.37
CA HIS A 63 -8.69 -0.93 5.82
C HIS A 63 -9.56 -2.12 6.25
N ALA A 64 -10.70 -2.35 5.58
CA ALA A 64 -11.50 -3.54 5.84
C ALA A 64 -10.74 -4.85 5.55
N LEU A 65 -9.89 -4.90 4.51
CA LEU A 65 -9.00 -6.04 4.28
C LEU A 65 -7.99 -6.21 5.42
N GLN A 66 -7.44 -5.12 5.94
CA GLN A 66 -6.54 -5.15 7.10
C GLN A 66 -7.25 -5.72 8.33
N CYS A 67 -8.46 -5.25 8.65
CA CYS A 67 -9.26 -5.78 9.76
C CYS A 67 -9.47 -7.30 9.62
N VAL A 68 -9.83 -7.77 8.42
CA VAL A 68 -9.98 -9.21 8.15
C VAL A 68 -8.67 -9.97 8.36
N GLN A 69 -7.55 -9.43 7.86
CA GLN A 69 -6.23 -10.03 8.00
C GLN A 69 -5.83 -10.21 9.47
N ASP A 70 -6.19 -9.24 10.30
CA ASP A 70 -5.83 -9.17 11.72
C ASP A 70 -6.77 -9.97 12.64
N LEU A 71 -7.88 -10.53 12.12
CA LEU A 71 -8.77 -11.38 12.90
C LEU A 71 -8.03 -12.62 13.46
N PRO A 72 -8.19 -12.94 14.76
CA PRO A 72 -7.65 -14.16 15.36
C PRO A 72 -8.27 -15.39 14.67
N GLY A 73 -7.47 -16.09 13.88
CA GLY A 73 -7.91 -17.28 13.14
C GLY A 73 -8.14 -17.08 11.65
N TYR A 74 -8.08 -15.84 11.13
CA TYR A 74 -8.03 -15.67 9.67
C TYR A 74 -6.81 -16.40 9.12
N SER A 75 -7.06 -17.40 8.29
CA SER A 75 -6.04 -18.07 7.52
C SER A 75 -6.56 -18.10 6.10
N CYS A 76 -5.79 -17.54 5.16
CA CYS A 76 -6.08 -17.52 3.73
C CYS A 76 -6.05 -18.96 3.16
N GLN A 77 -6.94 -19.82 3.65
CA GLN A 77 -7.05 -21.26 3.41
C GLN A 77 -8.50 -21.65 3.11
N ASN A 78 -9.49 -20.94 3.67
CA ASN A 78 -10.90 -21.15 3.34
C ASN A 78 -11.19 -20.64 1.92
N PRO A 79 -11.61 -21.49 0.98
CA PRO A 79 -11.85 -21.09 -0.42
C PRO A 79 -12.89 -19.98 -0.58
N VAL A 80 -13.93 -19.95 0.27
CA VAL A 80 -15.00 -18.94 0.19
C VAL A 80 -14.48 -17.57 0.64
N GLU A 81 -13.73 -17.53 1.74
CA GLU A 81 -13.09 -16.31 2.23
C GLU A 81 -12.02 -15.81 1.25
N MET A 82 -11.22 -16.73 0.70
CA MET A 82 -10.23 -16.42 -0.33
C MET A 82 -10.88 -15.78 -1.55
N LEU A 83 -12.00 -16.32 -2.05
CA LEU A 83 -12.71 -15.76 -3.20
C LEU A 83 -13.27 -14.36 -2.88
N ARG A 84 -13.84 -14.16 -1.69
CA ARG A 84 -14.36 -12.85 -1.24
C ARG A 84 -13.24 -11.81 -1.18
N VAL A 85 -12.12 -12.16 -0.55
CA VAL A 85 -10.92 -11.31 -0.45
C VAL A 85 -10.33 -11.02 -1.82
N ASP A 86 -10.27 -12.01 -2.70
CA ASP A 86 -9.72 -11.86 -4.05
C ASP A 86 -10.55 -10.88 -4.89
N ASN A 87 -11.88 -10.99 -4.81
CA ASN A 87 -12.80 -10.06 -5.47
C ASN A 87 -12.69 -8.64 -4.89
N GLN A 88 -12.51 -8.50 -3.57
CA GLN A 88 -12.28 -7.20 -2.93
C GLN A 88 -10.98 -6.55 -3.41
N GLN A 89 -9.87 -7.30 -3.39
CA GLN A 89 -8.58 -6.81 -3.87
C GLN A 89 -8.61 -6.45 -5.36
N ALA A 90 -9.28 -7.25 -6.19
CA ALA A 90 -9.47 -6.94 -7.60
C ALA A 90 -10.26 -5.64 -7.78
N SER A 91 -11.38 -5.48 -7.07
CA SER A 91 -12.21 -4.26 -7.10
C SER A 91 -11.42 -3.01 -6.67
N ILE A 92 -10.65 -3.11 -5.58
CA ILE A 92 -9.73 -2.06 -5.13
C ILE A 92 -8.73 -1.72 -6.24
N GLY A 93 -8.08 -2.74 -6.81
CA GLY A 93 -7.08 -2.55 -7.87
C GLY A 93 -7.66 -1.86 -9.10
N SER A 94 -8.84 -2.27 -9.58
CA SER A 94 -9.55 -1.58 -10.66
C SER A 94 -9.76 -0.11 -10.33
N ARG A 95 -10.38 0.17 -9.19
CA ARG A 95 -10.78 1.53 -8.83
C ARG A 95 -9.56 2.44 -8.68
N LEU A 96 -8.45 1.94 -8.13
CA LEU A 96 -7.20 2.71 -8.06
C LEU A 96 -6.61 3.05 -9.42
N VAL A 97 -6.68 2.13 -10.39
CA VAL A 97 -6.20 2.37 -11.76
C VAL A 97 -7.08 3.37 -12.50
N ASP A 98 -8.39 3.34 -12.23
CA ASP A 98 -9.39 4.19 -12.89
C ASP A 98 -9.44 5.61 -12.29
N LEU A 99 -8.74 5.88 -11.17
CA LEU A 99 -8.67 7.21 -10.55
C LEU A 99 -7.88 8.20 -11.43
N PRO A 100 -8.27 9.49 -11.45
CA PRO A 100 -7.58 10.52 -12.22
C PRO A 100 -6.17 10.75 -11.66
N LYS A 101 -5.16 10.69 -12.55
CA LYS A 101 -3.74 10.93 -12.22
C LYS A 101 -3.45 12.43 -12.15
N LEU A 102 -3.87 13.07 -11.05
CA LEU A 102 -3.87 14.54 -10.90
C LEU A 102 -2.47 15.12 -10.69
N SER A 103 -1.57 14.40 -10.01
CA SER A 103 -0.20 14.81 -9.72
C SER A 103 0.69 13.62 -9.39
N PRO A 104 2.03 13.75 -9.48
CA PRO A 104 2.95 12.66 -9.15
C PRO A 104 2.84 12.16 -7.70
N TYR A 105 2.61 13.05 -6.72
CA TYR A 105 2.42 12.64 -5.32
C TYR A 105 1.07 11.93 -5.08
N MET A 106 0.02 12.31 -5.81
CA MET A 106 -1.27 11.60 -5.76
C MET A 106 -1.15 10.21 -6.38
N GLU A 107 -0.47 10.10 -7.52
CA GLU A 107 -0.16 8.81 -8.13
C GLU A 107 0.66 7.92 -7.18
N ALA A 108 1.63 8.49 -6.46
CA ALA A 108 2.38 7.75 -5.41
C ALA A 108 1.44 7.23 -4.31
N CYS A 109 0.48 8.04 -3.84
CA CYS A 109 -0.51 7.60 -2.86
C CYS A 109 -1.35 6.42 -3.38
N TYR A 110 -1.77 6.46 -4.65
CA TYR A 110 -2.55 5.38 -5.26
C TYR A 110 -1.74 4.09 -5.38
N LEU A 111 -0.48 4.19 -5.81
CA LEU A 111 0.43 3.06 -5.94
C LEU A 111 0.77 2.44 -4.58
N ALA A 112 0.99 3.26 -3.55
CA ALA A 112 1.22 2.76 -2.19
C ALA A 112 -0.03 2.04 -1.64
N ALA A 113 -1.22 2.60 -1.82
CA ALA A 113 -2.48 1.94 -1.45
C ALA A 113 -2.67 0.62 -2.20
N TYR A 114 -2.34 0.58 -3.49
CA TYR A 114 -2.39 -0.64 -4.30
C TYR A 114 -1.43 -1.71 -3.76
N LEU A 115 -0.19 -1.32 -3.46
CA LEU A 115 0.83 -2.20 -2.92
C LEU A 115 0.38 -2.77 -1.57
N SER A 116 -0.12 -1.92 -0.66
CA SER A 116 -0.69 -2.35 0.62
C SER A 116 -1.81 -3.37 0.40
N ALA A 117 -2.78 -3.06 -0.47
CA ALA A 117 -3.89 -3.96 -0.79
C ALA A 117 -3.37 -5.32 -1.27
N CYS A 118 -2.39 -5.35 -2.17
CA CYS A 118 -1.78 -6.59 -2.68
C CYS A 118 -1.14 -7.44 -1.58
N MET A 119 -0.52 -6.79 -0.59
CA MET A 119 0.27 -7.48 0.43
C MET A 119 -0.51 -7.95 1.66
N LEU A 120 -1.78 -7.55 1.86
CA LEU A 120 -2.56 -7.91 3.06
C LEU A 120 -2.93 -9.39 3.14
N CYS A 121 -3.80 -9.85 2.22
CA CYS A 121 -4.58 -11.07 2.49
C CYS A 121 -4.24 -12.23 1.54
N CYS A 122 -4.39 -12.06 0.23
CA CYS A 122 -4.32 -13.19 -0.71
C CYS A 122 -2.88 -13.54 -1.11
N LYS A 123 -2.56 -14.84 -1.09
CA LYS A 123 -1.26 -15.34 -1.57
C LYS A 123 -1.07 -15.08 -3.06
N VAL A 124 -2.13 -15.11 -3.87
CA VAL A 124 -2.00 -14.97 -5.33
C VAL A 124 -1.48 -13.59 -5.70
N TRP A 125 -1.99 -12.53 -5.06
CA TRP A 125 -1.51 -11.16 -5.32
C TRP A 125 -0.07 -10.97 -4.83
N ARG A 126 0.23 -11.46 -3.61
CA ARG A 126 1.57 -11.41 -3.02
C ARG A 126 2.66 -12.06 -3.86
N HIS A 127 2.36 -13.19 -4.51
CA HIS A 127 3.32 -13.94 -5.34
C HIS A 127 3.20 -13.62 -6.83
N SER A 128 2.37 -12.65 -7.21
CA SER A 128 2.31 -12.17 -8.59
C SER A 128 3.45 -11.19 -8.87
N VAL A 129 3.60 -10.79 -10.14
CA VAL A 129 4.57 -9.74 -10.54
C VAL A 129 4.12 -8.34 -10.08
N MET A 130 2.85 -8.20 -9.67
CA MET A 130 2.24 -6.90 -9.37
C MET A 130 2.93 -6.12 -8.25
N PRO A 131 3.23 -6.68 -7.07
CA PRO A 131 3.88 -5.92 -5.99
C PRO A 131 5.22 -5.32 -6.43
N SER A 132 6.05 -6.10 -7.14
CA SER A 132 7.34 -5.63 -7.64
C SER A 132 7.20 -4.51 -8.67
N HIS A 133 6.24 -4.65 -9.60
CA HIS A 133 5.98 -3.65 -10.62
C HIS A 133 5.43 -2.34 -10.02
N VAL A 134 4.45 -2.46 -9.11
CA VAL A 134 3.84 -1.33 -8.40
C VAL A 134 4.87 -0.63 -7.52
N SER A 135 5.73 -1.38 -6.82
CA SER A 135 6.81 -0.80 -6.00
C SER A 135 7.83 -0.02 -6.84
N LEU A 136 8.21 -0.51 -8.02
CA LEU A 136 9.07 0.24 -8.94
C LEU A 136 8.39 1.54 -9.44
N HIS A 137 7.10 1.49 -9.77
CA HIS A 137 6.38 2.67 -10.22
C HIS A 137 6.19 3.69 -9.08
N LEU A 138 5.94 3.20 -7.87
CA LEU A 138 5.89 4.02 -6.67
C LEU A 138 7.21 4.75 -6.45
N LEU A 139 8.35 4.04 -6.56
CA LEU A 139 9.68 4.63 -6.43
C LEU A 139 9.88 5.79 -7.40
N ARG A 140 9.55 5.57 -8.69
CA ARG A 140 9.66 6.61 -9.72
C ARG A 140 8.84 7.84 -9.37
N LYS A 141 7.59 7.65 -8.92
CA LYS A 141 6.72 8.77 -8.53
C LYS A 141 7.18 9.49 -7.27
N LEU A 142 7.75 8.76 -6.31
CA LEU A 142 8.37 9.36 -5.13
C LEU A 142 9.63 10.15 -5.48
N GLN A 143 10.48 9.65 -6.39
CA GLN A 143 11.65 10.37 -6.89
C GLN A 143 11.24 11.62 -7.69
N GLU A 144 10.26 11.51 -8.59
CA GLU A 144 9.70 12.63 -9.37
C GLU A 144 9.13 13.74 -8.47
N SER A 145 8.49 13.36 -7.36
CA SER A 145 7.86 14.30 -6.42
C SER A 145 8.71 14.65 -5.21
N ASN A 146 9.94 14.13 -5.06
CA ASN A 146 10.71 14.27 -3.82
C ASN A 146 10.98 15.74 -3.43
N GLY A 147 11.07 16.64 -4.41
CA GLY A 147 11.24 18.08 -4.19
C GLY A 147 9.95 18.85 -3.93
N ASP A 148 8.78 18.22 -4.00
CA ASP A 148 7.48 18.88 -3.88
C ASP A 148 7.21 19.31 -2.41
N PRO A 149 6.86 20.60 -2.15
CA PRO A 149 6.52 21.08 -0.81
C PRO A 149 5.36 20.34 -0.14
N PHE A 150 4.53 19.61 -0.90
CA PHE A 150 3.51 18.73 -0.35
C PHE A 150 4.06 17.81 0.74
N TRP A 151 5.26 17.27 0.55
CA TRP A 151 5.86 16.33 1.50
C TRP A 151 6.26 16.94 2.83
N ASP A 152 6.54 18.25 2.87
CA ASP A 152 6.90 18.95 4.10
C ASP A 152 5.71 18.99 5.08
N GLY A 153 4.48 19.01 4.54
CA GLY A 153 3.24 18.91 5.32
C GLY A 153 2.78 17.48 5.59
N GLN A 154 3.27 16.50 4.82
CA GLN A 154 2.78 15.12 4.82
C GLN A 154 3.87 14.08 5.13
N ILE A 155 4.77 14.43 6.06
CA ILE A 155 5.94 13.62 6.41
C ILE A 155 5.57 12.17 6.79
N ASP A 156 4.61 11.98 7.70
CA ASP A 156 4.21 10.63 8.13
C ASP A 156 3.70 9.75 6.97
N LEU A 157 3.00 10.37 6.02
CA LEU A 157 2.48 9.68 4.84
C LEU A 157 3.65 9.27 3.92
N LEU A 158 4.63 10.16 3.73
CA LEU A 158 5.83 9.85 2.96
C LEU A 158 6.65 8.73 3.61
N VAL A 159 6.82 8.77 4.93
CA VAL A 159 7.48 7.70 5.71
C VAL A 159 6.78 6.38 5.46
N TRP A 160 5.45 6.34 5.57
CA TRP A 160 4.66 5.15 5.31
C TRP A 160 4.88 4.61 3.89
N MET A 161 4.82 5.47 2.87
CA MET A 161 5.00 5.04 1.48
C MET A 161 6.41 4.53 1.18
N LEU A 162 7.45 5.18 1.70
CA LEU A 162 8.83 4.76 1.47
C LEU A 162 9.12 3.40 2.13
N HIS A 163 8.62 3.17 3.34
CA HIS A 163 8.83 1.88 4.02
C HIS A 163 7.99 0.77 3.40
N MET A 164 6.72 1.03 3.05
CA MET A 164 5.90 0.04 2.34
C MET A 164 6.50 -0.29 0.97
N GLY A 165 6.87 0.72 0.19
CA GLY A 165 7.48 0.57 -1.13
C GLY A 165 8.79 -0.22 -1.07
N GLY A 166 9.69 0.18 -0.17
CA GLY A 166 11.00 -0.45 0.01
C GLY A 166 10.92 -1.88 0.53
N ALA A 167 10.12 -2.13 1.57
CA ALA A 167 9.98 -3.46 2.17
C ALA A 167 9.44 -4.53 1.21
N PHE A 168 8.61 -4.13 0.24
CA PHE A 168 8.03 -5.02 -0.77
C PHE A 168 8.62 -4.84 -2.17
N SER A 169 9.72 -4.11 -2.30
CA SER A 169 10.44 -3.96 -3.58
C SER A 169 11.23 -5.23 -3.91
N PRO A 170 11.45 -5.53 -5.21
CA PRO A 170 12.35 -6.60 -5.60
C PRO A 170 13.79 -6.25 -5.19
N LYS A 171 14.53 -7.23 -4.65
CA LYS A 171 15.95 -7.06 -4.31
C LYS A 171 16.74 -6.61 -5.55
N GLY A 172 17.76 -5.76 -5.35
CA GLY A 172 18.55 -5.15 -6.42
C GLY A 172 18.34 -3.63 -6.46
N SER A 173 18.47 -3.03 -7.65
CA SER A 173 18.51 -1.57 -7.81
C SER A 173 17.30 -0.85 -7.24
N VAL A 174 16.08 -1.39 -7.43
CA VAL A 174 14.85 -0.77 -6.89
C VAL A 174 14.91 -0.69 -5.37
N HIS A 175 15.36 -1.77 -4.72
CA HIS A 175 15.50 -1.83 -3.28
C HIS A 175 16.56 -0.85 -2.77
N ASP A 176 17.69 -0.77 -3.46
CA ASP A 176 18.79 0.13 -3.11
C ASP A 176 18.41 1.61 -3.33
N ASP A 177 17.65 1.92 -4.37
CA ASP A 177 17.15 3.26 -4.65
C ASP A 177 16.13 3.72 -3.59
N TYR A 178 15.28 2.83 -3.08
CA TYR A 178 14.43 3.15 -1.91
C TYR A 178 15.27 3.49 -0.67
N LYS A 179 16.36 2.73 -0.42
CA LYS A 179 17.26 2.99 0.71
C LYS A 179 17.96 4.34 0.54
N ALA A 180 18.44 4.66 -0.65
CA ALA A 180 19.04 5.95 -0.95
C ALA A 180 18.05 7.12 -0.75
N LEU A 181 16.81 6.98 -1.25
CA LEU A 181 15.77 8.00 -1.11
C LEU A 181 15.34 8.18 0.36
N LEU A 182 15.32 7.11 1.15
CA LEU A 182 15.10 7.17 2.59
C LEU A 182 16.22 7.91 3.30
N GLN A 183 17.48 7.62 2.98
CA GLN A 183 18.64 8.30 3.57
C GLN A 183 18.63 9.81 3.26
N GLU A 184 18.35 10.19 2.00
CA GLU A 184 18.21 11.60 1.60
C GLU A 184 17.12 12.32 2.42
N ASN A 185 15.99 11.66 2.66
CA ASN A 185 14.91 12.22 3.47
C ASN A 185 15.21 12.18 4.97
N GLN A 186 16.01 11.23 5.47
CA GLN A 186 16.48 11.20 6.86
C GLN A 186 17.38 12.39 7.20
N ASP A 187 18.29 12.73 6.29
CA ASP A 187 19.21 13.86 6.44
C ASP A 187 18.54 15.22 6.30
N SER A 188 17.31 15.26 5.77
CA SER A 188 16.55 16.50 5.53
C SER A 188 15.24 16.58 6.30
N ARG A 189 14.18 15.89 5.85
CA ARG A 189 12.80 16.04 6.33
C ARG A 189 12.45 15.16 7.53
N PHE A 190 13.10 14.01 7.68
CA PHE A 190 12.79 13.04 8.74
C PHE A 190 13.68 13.20 9.97
N THR A 191 14.51 14.22 10.03
CA THR A 191 15.38 14.48 11.18
C THR A 191 14.55 14.51 12.47
N GLY A 192 14.84 13.55 13.37
CA GLY A 192 14.15 13.41 14.66
C GLY A 192 12.70 12.90 14.59
N LYS A 193 12.23 12.37 13.45
CA LYS A 193 10.86 11.84 13.33
C LYS A 193 10.67 10.48 13.99
N TYR A 194 11.65 9.60 13.82
CA TYR A 194 11.70 8.31 14.47
C TYR A 194 13.18 7.91 14.59
N SER A 195 13.51 7.19 15.65
CA SER A 195 14.86 6.70 15.98
C SER A 195 14.90 5.20 16.26
N SER A 196 13.73 4.60 16.49
CA SER A 196 13.55 3.18 16.74
C SER A 196 12.51 2.56 15.82
N LEU A 197 12.56 1.23 15.70
CA LEU A 197 11.56 0.46 14.96
C LEU A 197 10.15 0.67 15.50
N GLU A 198 9.97 0.75 16.82
CA GLU A 198 8.64 0.92 17.42
C GLU A 198 8.04 2.30 17.16
N GLU A 199 8.88 3.35 17.08
CA GLU A 199 8.44 4.68 16.63
C GLU A 199 8.03 4.66 15.16
N LEU A 200 8.77 3.95 14.31
CA LEU A 200 8.35 3.73 12.92
C LEU A 200 7.01 3.00 12.86
N VAL A 201 6.86 1.88 13.58
CA VAL A 201 5.60 1.11 13.62
C VAL A 201 4.45 1.97 14.12
N ALA A 202 4.67 2.85 15.10
CA ALA A 202 3.68 3.81 15.55
C ALA A 202 3.22 4.75 14.42
N ILE A 203 4.13 5.22 13.56
CA ILE A 203 3.77 5.99 12.35
C ILE A 203 3.00 5.12 11.36
N MET A 204 3.50 3.92 11.05
CA MET A 204 2.88 3.00 10.08
C MET A 204 1.43 2.67 10.48
N SER A 205 1.19 2.45 11.78
CA SER A 205 -0.13 2.12 12.35
C SER A 205 -1.17 3.24 12.26
N GLN A 206 -0.75 4.48 11.96
CA GLN A 206 -1.69 5.55 11.62
C GLN A 206 -2.31 5.33 10.23
N PHE A 207 -1.70 4.54 9.35
CA PHE A 207 -2.17 4.28 7.99
C PHE A 207 -2.63 2.82 7.85
N ILE A 208 -2.49 2.21 6.66
CA ILE A 208 -2.77 0.78 6.50
C ILE A 208 -1.59 -0.01 7.06
N TRP A 209 -1.83 -0.77 8.12
CA TRP A 209 -0.82 -1.56 8.82
C TRP A 209 -1.41 -2.82 9.46
N SER A 210 -0.99 -3.99 8.98
CA SER A 210 -1.25 -5.27 9.65
C SER A 210 0.08 -5.83 10.16
N GLU A 211 0.20 -5.97 11.48
CA GLU A 211 1.37 -6.59 12.12
C GLU A 211 1.66 -7.96 11.51
N LYS A 212 0.61 -8.75 11.28
CA LYS A 212 0.72 -10.10 10.73
C LYS A 212 1.16 -10.13 9.27
N ALA A 213 0.76 -9.14 8.47
CA ALA A 213 1.07 -9.13 7.04
C ALA A 213 2.41 -8.44 6.73
N TYR A 214 2.79 -7.41 7.48
CA TYR A 214 3.84 -6.48 7.07
C TYR A 214 5.05 -6.43 7.97
N ARG A 215 4.90 -6.71 9.28
CA ARG A 215 5.93 -6.44 10.28
C ARG A 215 7.28 -7.05 9.90
N ALA A 216 7.31 -8.34 9.57
CA ALA A 216 8.55 -9.04 9.25
C ALA A 216 9.33 -8.41 8.09
N GLN A 217 8.65 -8.03 7.00
CA GLN A 217 9.31 -7.43 5.83
C GLN A 217 9.78 -6.00 6.11
N VAL A 218 9.00 -5.22 6.85
CA VAL A 218 9.38 -3.86 7.23
C VAL A 218 10.53 -3.86 8.25
N GLU A 219 10.55 -4.82 9.17
CA GLU A 219 11.67 -5.04 10.11
C GLU A 219 12.96 -5.43 9.39
N GLU A 220 12.88 -6.34 8.42
CA GLU A 220 14.03 -6.72 7.59
C GLU A 220 14.60 -5.50 6.86
N PHE A 221 13.72 -4.74 6.21
CA PHE A 221 14.10 -3.52 5.49
C PHE A 221 14.68 -2.44 6.41
N TRP A 222 14.06 -2.23 7.57
CA TRP A 222 14.56 -1.32 8.61
C TRP A 222 15.99 -1.67 9.04
N ALA A 223 16.25 -2.95 9.27
CA ALA A 223 17.55 -3.45 9.71
C ALA A 223 18.65 -3.31 8.63
N GLU A 224 18.28 -3.32 7.35
CA GLU A 224 19.21 -3.02 6.26
C GLU A 224 19.62 -1.53 6.23
N ILE A 225 18.71 -0.63 6.59
CA ILE A 225 18.96 0.82 6.59
C ILE A 225 19.74 1.25 7.85
N HIS A 226 19.54 0.57 8.98
CA HIS A 226 20.18 0.87 10.26
C HIS A 226 21.08 -0.29 10.75
N PRO A 227 22.17 -0.61 10.01
CA PRO A 227 23.00 -1.77 10.31
C PRO A 227 23.70 -1.71 11.67
N SER A 228 23.85 -0.52 12.26
CA SER A 228 24.47 -0.29 13.57
C SER A 228 23.66 -0.81 14.77
N ILE A 229 22.37 -1.16 14.60
CA ILE A 229 21.52 -1.69 15.69
C ILE A 229 21.76 -3.20 15.91
N LYS A 230 22.38 -3.91 14.95
CA LYS A 230 22.73 -5.33 15.09
C LYS A 230 24.01 -5.63 15.88
N ALA A 231 24.82 -4.62 16.20
CA ALA A 231 26.13 -4.83 16.83
C ALA A 231 26.07 -4.99 18.37
N THR A 232 24.88 -5.08 18.97
CA THR A 232 24.73 -5.12 20.45
C THR A 232 23.69 -6.12 20.95
N GLN A 233 23.51 -7.24 20.24
CA GLN A 233 22.92 -8.45 20.81
C GLN A 233 23.94 -9.58 20.90
#